data_AF-A0A3M1P310-F1
#
_entry.id   AF-A0A3M1P310-F1
#
_cell.length_a   1.000
_cell.length_b   1.000
_cell.length_c   1.000
_cell.angle_alpha   90.00
_cell.angle_beta   90.00
_cell.angle_gamma   90.00
#
_symmetry.space_group_name_H-M   'P 1'
#
loop_
_entity.id
_entity.type
_entity.pdbx_description
1 polymer ?
#
loop_
_entity_poly.entity_id
_entity_poly.type
_entity_poly.pdbx_seq_one_letter_code
_entity_poly.pdbx_strand_id
1 'polypeptide(L)'
;MLTKAEIPKQYHWAAFQGLMESTIQNLSHHSPAEALTGPMVRGDVNTIRKHLEFLKEKLPEGIPPYLALLDSVLERFPLPGEIKEQLLKLSHEYRNTER
;
A
#
# COMPACT_ATOMS: atom_id res chain seq x y z
N MET A 1 3.82 3.99 -13.08
CA MET A 1 3.84 2.55 -12.76
C MET A 1 3.34 1.68 -13.92
N LEU A 2 2.09 1.82 -14.38
CA LEU A 2 1.53 0.96 -15.45
C LEU A 2 2.28 1.08 -16.79
N THR A 3 2.75 2.27 -17.16
CA THR A 3 3.64 2.46 -18.31
C THR A 3 4.97 1.72 -18.17
N LYS A 4 5.51 1.63 -16.94
CA LYS A 4 6.75 0.89 -16.65
C LYS A 4 6.53 -0.62 -16.56
N ALA A 5 5.28 -1.06 -16.42
CA ALA A 5 4.86 -2.46 -16.42
C ALA A 5 4.40 -2.94 -17.82
N GLU A 6 4.73 -2.18 -18.87
CA GLU A 6 4.44 -2.51 -20.28
C GLU A 6 2.96 -2.73 -20.61
N ILE A 7 2.05 -2.27 -19.75
CA ILE A 7 0.61 -2.30 -20.03
C ILE A 7 0.30 -1.21 -21.06
N PRO A 8 -0.46 -1.50 -22.13
CA PRO A 8 -0.87 -0.49 -23.10
C PRO A 8 -1.70 0.63 -22.45
N LYS A 9 -1.40 1.90 -22.81
CA LYS A 9 -2.04 3.09 -22.21
C LYS A 9 -3.56 3.07 -22.24
N GLN A 10 -4.17 2.50 -23.28
CA GLN A 10 -5.62 2.38 -23.42
C GLN A 10 -6.29 1.58 -22.28
N TYR A 11 -5.54 0.73 -21.58
CA TYR A 11 -6.06 -0.06 -20.45
C TYR A 11 -5.76 0.56 -19.08
N HIS A 12 -4.93 1.61 -19.01
CA HIS A 12 -4.52 2.20 -17.73
C HIS A 12 -5.71 2.72 -16.94
N TRP A 13 -6.58 3.47 -17.62
CA TRP A 13 -7.77 4.03 -16.98
C TRP A 13 -8.75 2.94 -16.54
N ALA A 14 -9.07 1.99 -17.42
CA ALA A 14 -10.00 0.91 -17.09
C ALA A 14 -9.53 0.08 -15.89
N ALA A 15 -8.22 -0.23 -15.82
CA ALA A 15 -7.64 -0.94 -14.68
C ALA A 15 -7.75 -0.14 -13.38
N PHE A 16 -7.52 1.18 -13.43
CA PHE A 16 -7.63 2.04 -12.26
C PHE A 16 -9.07 2.27 -11.82
N GLN A 17 -9.98 2.45 -12.78
CA GLN A 17 -11.40 2.64 -12.56
C GLN A 17 -12.01 1.47 -11.79
N GLY A 18 -11.72 0.22 -12.19
CA GLY A 18 -12.22 -0.96 -11.48
C GLY A 18 -11.76 -1.03 -10.01
N LEU A 19 -10.51 -0.64 -9.72
CA LEU A 19 -10.00 -0.58 -8.35
C LEU A 19 -10.75 0.47 -7.52
N MET A 20 -10.96 1.67 -8.07
CA MET A 20 -11.69 2.74 -7.40
C MET A 20 -13.16 2.37 -7.15
N GLU A 21 -13.84 1.84 -8.16
CA GLU A 21 -15.24 1.40 -8.05
C GLU A 21 -15.40 0.34 -6.97
N SER A 22 -14.53 -0.69 -6.95
CA SER A 22 -14.59 -1.71 -5.90
C SER A 22 -14.33 -1.13 -4.50
N THR A 23 -13.43 -0.15 -4.38
CA THR A 23 -13.13 0.49 -3.10
C THR A 23 -14.32 1.30 -2.60
N ILE A 24 -14.95 2.10 -3.47
CA ILE A 24 -16.15 2.88 -3.15
C ILE A 24 -17.30 1.94 -2.79
N GLN A 25 -17.51 0.87 -3.57
CA GLN A 25 -18.55 -0.11 -3.31
C GLN A 25 -18.34 -0.86 -1.98
N ASN A 26 -17.11 -1.19 -1.61
CA ASN A 26 -16.84 -1.81 -0.31
C ASN A 26 -17.16 -0.83 0.84
N LEU A 27 -16.74 0.43 0.70
CA LEU A 27 -16.98 1.47 1.70
C LEU A 27 -18.46 1.89 1.81
N SER A 28 -19.29 1.64 0.79
CA SER A 28 -20.73 1.92 0.89
C SER A 28 -21.49 0.88 1.71
N HIS A 29 -20.90 -0.30 1.94
CA HIS A 29 -21.55 -1.42 2.64
C HIS A 29 -20.87 -1.78 3.97
N HIS A 30 -19.62 -1.36 4.18
CA HIS A 30 -18.78 -1.76 5.30
C HIS A 30 -18.09 -0.55 5.93
N SER A 31 -17.74 -0.65 7.21
CA SER A 31 -16.87 0.35 7.84
C SER A 31 -15.48 0.37 7.17
N PRO A 32 -14.70 1.46 7.28
CA PRO A 32 -13.34 1.49 6.75
C PRO A 32 -12.44 0.35 7.22
N ALA A 33 -12.68 -0.20 8.42
CA ALA A 33 -11.91 -1.33 8.95
C ALA A 33 -12.26 -2.65 8.26
N GLU A 34 -13.53 -2.87 7.99
CA GLU A 34 -14.03 -4.05 7.30
C GLU A 34 -13.76 -3.98 5.79
N ALA A 35 -13.76 -2.79 5.21
CA ALA A 35 -13.48 -2.54 3.80
C ALA A 35 -11.97 -2.56 3.48
N LEU A 36 -11.10 -2.45 4.49
CA LEU A 36 -9.66 -2.54 4.29
C LEU A 36 -9.32 -3.96 3.82
N THR A 37 -8.58 -4.05 2.70
CA THR A 37 -8.15 -5.33 2.12
C THR A 37 -6.67 -5.28 1.76
N GLY A 38 -6.19 -6.33 1.07
CA GLY A 38 -4.84 -6.37 0.54
C GLY A 38 -3.81 -6.96 1.51
N PRO A 39 -2.51 -6.79 1.21
CA PRO A 39 -1.43 -7.45 1.95
C PRO A 39 -1.35 -7.04 3.43
N MET A 40 -1.79 -5.83 3.78
CA MET A 40 -1.78 -5.33 5.16
C MET A 40 -2.66 -6.17 6.10
N VAL A 41 -3.91 -6.45 5.70
CA VAL A 41 -4.85 -7.25 6.50
C VAL A 41 -4.42 -8.71 6.59
N ARG A 42 -3.75 -9.23 5.55
CA ARG A 42 -3.21 -10.59 5.52
C ARG A 42 -1.87 -10.73 6.25
N GLY A 43 -1.27 -9.64 6.71
CA GLY A 43 0.05 -9.66 7.34
C GLY A 43 1.21 -9.96 6.38
N ASP A 44 1.02 -9.75 5.08
CA ASP A 44 2.04 -10.03 4.07
C ASP A 44 3.04 -8.86 3.98
N VAL A 45 3.92 -8.80 4.98
CA VAL A 45 4.99 -7.79 5.09
C VAL A 45 5.96 -7.88 3.90
N ASN A 46 6.17 -9.08 3.35
CA ASN A 46 7.04 -9.27 2.19
C ASN A 46 6.50 -8.56 0.95
N THR A 47 5.20 -8.60 0.72
CA THR A 47 4.59 -7.82 -0.37
C THR A 47 4.76 -6.31 -0.15
N ILE A 48 4.59 -5.82 1.08
CA ILE A 48 4.83 -4.39 1.41
C ILE A 48 6.29 -4.00 1.15
N ARG A 49 7.26 -4.86 1.52
CA ARG A 49 8.68 -4.64 1.25
C ARG A 49 8.95 -4.54 -0.25
N LYS A 50 8.42 -5.47 -1.06
CA LYS A 50 8.56 -5.45 -2.52
C LYS A 50 7.98 -4.19 -3.15
N HIS A 51 6.85 -3.68 -2.64
CA HIS A 51 6.31 -2.40 -3.10
C HIS A 51 7.29 -1.26 -2.84
N LEU A 52 7.85 -1.18 -1.63
CA LEU A 52 8.82 -0.15 -1.26
C LEU A 52 10.13 -0.26 -2.05
N GLU A 53 10.62 -1.48 -2.32
CA GLU A 53 11.78 -1.73 -3.20
C GLU A 53 11.52 -1.22 -4.62
N PHE A 54 10.35 -1.56 -5.19
CA PHE A 54 9.95 -1.07 -6.52
C PHE A 54 9.84 0.45 -6.56
N LEU A 55 9.23 1.07 -5.52
CA LEU A 55 9.14 2.53 -5.42
C LEU A 55 10.54 3.14 -5.33
N LYS A 56 11.44 2.59 -4.51
CA LYS A 56 12.83 3.06 -4.42
C LYS A 56 13.55 3.02 -5.76
N GLU A 57 13.33 1.99 -6.56
CA GLU A 57 14.00 1.85 -7.86
C GLU A 57 13.35 2.68 -8.97
N LYS A 58 12.01 2.75 -9.00
CA LYS A 58 11.25 3.25 -10.15
C LYS A 58 10.50 4.56 -9.89
N LEU A 59 10.22 4.92 -8.64
CA LEU A 59 9.43 6.11 -8.28
C LEU A 59 9.74 6.55 -6.84
N PRO A 60 10.97 7.05 -6.55
CA PRO A 60 11.39 7.37 -5.19
C PRO A 60 10.45 8.36 -4.47
N GLU A 61 9.88 9.31 -5.22
CA GLU A 61 8.90 10.28 -4.74
C GLU A 61 7.59 9.65 -4.24
N GLY A 62 7.34 8.38 -4.59
CA GLY A 62 6.20 7.61 -4.11
C GLY A 62 6.40 7.01 -2.71
N ILE A 63 7.63 6.97 -2.19
CA ILE A 63 7.90 6.41 -0.85
C ILE A 63 7.21 7.23 0.25
N PRO A 64 7.35 8.56 0.33
CA PRO A 64 6.72 9.34 1.40
C PRO A 64 5.18 9.15 1.51
N PRO A 65 4.38 9.26 0.43
CA PRO A 65 2.93 9.05 0.53
C PRO A 65 2.58 7.59 0.84
N TYR A 66 3.35 6.61 0.36
CA TYR A 66 3.11 5.20 0.69
C TYR A 66 3.29 4.94 2.19
N LEU A 67 4.37 5.46 2.79
CA LEU A 67 4.63 5.33 4.23
C LEU A 67 3.61 6.10 5.08
N ALA A 68 3.15 7.28 4.62
CA ALA A 68 2.09 8.01 5.32
C ALA A 68 0.77 7.23 5.38
N LEU A 69 0.41 6.53 4.29
CA LEU A 69 -0.76 5.65 4.27
C LEU A 69 -0.55 4.43 5.17
N LEU A 70 0.66 3.84 5.17
CA LEU A 70 1.01 2.74 6.06
C LEU A 70 0.83 3.14 7.53
N ASP A 71 1.34 4.29 7.94
CA ASP A 71 1.21 4.80 9.30
C ASP A 71 -0.25 5.04 9.67
N SER A 72 -1.04 5.66 8.78
CA SER A 72 -2.48 5.84 9.01
C SER A 72 -3.23 4.53 9.22
N VAL A 73 -2.79 3.43 8.57
CA VAL A 73 -3.38 2.10 8.78
C VAL A 73 -2.96 1.53 10.14
N LEU A 74 -1.67 1.61 10.48
CA LEU A 74 -1.11 1.09 11.74
C LEU A 74 -1.69 1.78 12.99
N GLU A 75 -2.09 3.04 12.87
CA GLU A 75 -2.74 3.83 13.92
C GLU A 75 -4.22 3.47 14.11
N ARG A 76 -4.93 3.16 13.03
CA ARG A 76 -6.40 3.10 13.02
C ARG A 76 -6.97 1.68 13.05
N PHE A 77 -6.18 0.68 12.67
CA PHE A 77 -6.68 -0.69 12.54
C PHE A 77 -5.93 -1.65 13.47
N PRO A 78 -6.66 -2.57 14.12
CA PRO A 78 -6.04 -3.60 14.94
C PRO A 78 -5.33 -4.61 14.02
N LEU A 79 -4.02 -4.71 14.16
CA LEU A 79 -3.19 -5.73 13.51
C LEU A 79 -2.54 -6.62 14.57
N PRO A 80 -2.23 -7.89 14.26
CA PRO A 80 -1.46 -8.73 15.15
C PRO A 80 -0.12 -8.06 15.51
N GLY A 81 0.27 -8.14 16.78
CA GLY A 81 1.42 -7.39 17.32
C GLY A 81 2.72 -7.63 16.53
N GLU A 82 2.99 -8.87 16.17
CA GLU A 82 4.16 -9.25 15.36
C GLU A 82 4.18 -8.56 13.99
N ILE A 83 3.04 -8.59 13.27
CA ILE A 83 2.91 -7.92 11.97
C ILE A 83 3.09 -6.41 12.11
N LYS A 84 2.47 -5.82 13.14
CA LYS A 84 2.59 -4.38 13.42
C LYS A 84 4.05 -3.99 13.67
N GLU A 85 4.78 -4.76 14.48
CA GLU A 85 6.20 -4.52 14.76
C GLU A 85 7.07 -4.62 13.51
N GLN A 86 6.86 -5.65 12.68
CA GLN A 86 7.57 -5.82 11.43
C GLN A 86 7.34 -4.64 10.47
N LEU A 87 6.11 -4.15 10.37
CA LEU A 87 5.77 -3.01 9.52
C LEU A 87 6.33 -1.69 10.06
N LEU A 88 6.36 -1.49 11.38
CA LEU A 88 6.99 -0.32 12.00
C LEU A 88 8.49 -0.30 11.75
N LYS A 89 9.16 -1.46 11.89
CA LYS A 89 10.58 -1.61 11.57
C LYS A 89 10.85 -1.30 10.10
N LEU A 90 10.03 -1.83 9.19
CA LEU A 90 10.13 -1.55 7.76
C LEU A 90 9.93 -0.06 7.44
N SER A 91 8.94 0.59 8.05
CA SER A 91 8.72 2.04 7.90
C SER A 91 9.95 2.84 8.34
N HIS A 92 10.55 2.47 9.47
CA HIS A 92 11.77 3.11 9.98
C HIS A 92 12.99 2.91 9.06
N GLU A 93 13.20 1.69 8.54
CA GLU A 93 14.24 1.37 7.56
C GLU A 93 14.20 2.35 6.38
N TYR A 94 13.03 2.49 5.74
CA TYR A 94 12.87 3.33 4.54
C TYR A 94 12.91 4.84 4.82
N ARG A 95 12.55 5.29 6.04
CA ARG A 95 12.67 6.71 6.43
C ARG A 95 14.12 7.12 6.72
N ASN A 96 14.95 6.19 7.19
CA ASN A 96 16.34 6.48 7.55
C ASN A 96 17.35 6.20 6.44
N THR A 97 16.92 5.61 5.32
CA THR A 97 17.82 5.31 4.20
C THR A 97 18.27 6.57 3.44
N GLU A 98 17.74 7.76 3.79
CA GLU A 98 18.12 9.07 3.23
C GLU A 98 19.03 9.92 4.15
N ARG A 99 19.75 9.29 5.08
CA ARG A 99 20.83 9.94 5.86
C ARG A 99 22.21 9.39 5.53
#